data_AF-A0A3B9HMM9-F1
#
_entry.id   AF-A0A3B9HMM9-F1
#
_cell.length_a   1.000
_cell.length_b   1.000
_cell.length_c   1.000
_cell.angle_alpha   90.00
_cell.angle_beta   90.00
_cell.angle_gamma   90.00
#
_symmetry.space_group_name_H-M   'P 1'
#
loop_
_entity.id
_entity.type
_entity.pdbx_description
1 polymer ?
#
loop_
_entity_poly.entity_id
_entity_poly.type
_entity_poly.pdbx_seq_one_letter_code
_entity_poly.pdbx_strand_id
1 'polypeptide(L)'
;MNLIPVLIALLVIMVTTLIWIFIARRSEIYVHRKERSVRKVITGMGVIFTVATILSYWQKDFSDYTVLIAVSLLAVVSLLDDIMDLSIGLRLFIQLIVAGVVYMAYPVLDPWWMILL
;
A
#
# COMPACT_ATOMS: atom_id res chain seq x y z
N MET A 1 -23.70 8.02 -7.04
CA MET A 1 -22.23 7.89 -7.25
C MET A 1 -21.90 8.37 -8.65
N ASN A 2 -20.94 9.29 -8.77
CA ASN A 2 -20.44 9.71 -10.09
C ASN A 2 -19.43 8.66 -10.58
N LEU A 3 -19.67 8.07 -11.76
CA LEU A 3 -18.82 7.01 -12.32
C LEU A 3 -17.51 7.54 -12.92
N ILE A 4 -17.48 8.81 -13.30
CA ILE A 4 -16.33 9.48 -13.92
C ILE A 4 -15.05 9.38 -13.06
N PRO A 5 -15.03 9.76 -11.77
CA PRO A 5 -13.81 9.66 -10.95
C PRO A 5 -13.33 8.21 -10.80
N VAL A 6 -14.24 7.24 -10.75
CA VAL A 6 -13.89 5.81 -10.66
C VAL A 6 -13.20 5.34 -11.94
N LEU A 7 -13.70 5.72 -13.12
CA LEU A 7 -13.08 5.37 -14.40
C LEU A 7 -11.71 6.02 -14.55
N ILE A 8 -11.55 7.27 -14.10
CA ILE A 8 -10.25 7.95 -14.07
C ILE A 8 -9.28 7.20 -13.15
N ALA A 9 -9.70 6.85 -11.93
CA ALA A 9 -8.86 6.11 -11.00
C ALA A 9 -8.42 4.75 -11.55
N LEU A 10 -9.35 4.02 -12.19
CA LEU A 10 -9.05 2.74 -12.82
C LEU A 10 -8.04 2.88 -13.98
N LEU A 11 -8.21 3.91 -14.82
CA LEU A 11 -7.27 4.19 -15.91
C LEU A 11 -5.88 4.55 -15.37
N VAL A 12 -5.80 5.41 -14.35
CA VAL A 12 -4.54 5.79 -13.70
C VAL A 12 -3.85 4.56 -13.12
N ILE A 13 -4.56 3.72 -12.36
CA ILE A 13 -4.02 2.49 -11.78
C ILE A 13 -3.50 1.54 -12.88
N MET A 14 -4.24 1.38 -13.98
CA MET A 14 -3.82 0.54 -15.09
C MET A 14 -2.53 1.05 -15.74
N VAL A 15 -2.45 2.35 -16.02
CA VAL A 15 -1.26 2.99 -16.59
C VAL A 15 -0.07 2.88 -15.63
N THR A 16 -0.26 3.18 -14.33
CA THR A 16 0.77 3.03 -13.30
C THR A 16 1.30 1.60 -13.25
N THR A 17 0.41 0.60 -13.34
CA THR A 17 0.80 -0.81 -13.33
C THR A 17 1.71 -1.15 -14.53
N LEU A 18 1.36 -0.68 -15.73
CA LEU A 18 2.18 -0.90 -16.92
C LEU A 18 3.54 -0.22 -16.81
N ILE A 19 3.58 1.03 -16.34
CA ILE A 19 4.82 1.77 -16.11
C ILE A 19 5.68 1.06 -15.07
N TRP A 20 5.08 0.61 -13.96
CA TRP A 20 5.80 -0.10 -12.91
C TRP A 20 6.38 -1.41 -13.42
N ILE A 21 5.61 -2.21 -14.17
CA ILE A 21 6.10 -3.45 -14.79
C ILE A 21 7.30 -3.17 -15.69
N PHE A 22 7.27 -2.09 -16.47
CA PHE A 22 8.39 -1.69 -17.33
C PHE A 22 9.64 -1.34 -16.51
N ILE A 23 9.48 -0.51 -15.47
CA ILE A 23 10.59 -0.11 -14.58
C ILE A 23 11.15 -1.33 -13.85
N ALA A 24 10.30 -2.12 -13.21
CA ALA A 24 10.70 -3.28 -12.44
C ALA A 24 11.43 -4.32 -13.29
N ARG A 25 11.02 -4.52 -14.55
CA ARG A 25 11.74 -5.39 -15.49
C ARG A 25 13.15 -4.87 -15.80
N ARG A 26 13.30 -3.55 -15.98
CA ARG A 26 14.57 -2.91 -16.30
C ARG A 26 15.52 -2.86 -15.10
N SER A 27 14.99 -2.70 -13.90
CA SER A 27 15.76 -2.65 -12.65
C SER A 27 15.93 -4.02 -11.98
N GLU A 28 15.52 -5.10 -12.66
CA GLU A 28 15.55 -6.48 -12.15
C GLU A 28 14.88 -6.69 -10.78
N ILE A 29 13.84 -5.92 -10.50
CA ILE A 29 13.06 -5.98 -9.27
C ILE A 29 12.14 -7.21 -9.34
N TYR A 30 12.69 -8.38 -8.99
CA TYR A 30 12.01 -9.67 -9.01
C TYR A 30 12.05 -10.34 -7.64
N VAL A 31 10.97 -11.05 -7.29
CA VAL A 31 10.98 -11.96 -6.15
C VAL A 31 11.93 -13.11 -6.46
N HIS A 32 13.06 -13.20 -5.75
CA HIS A 32 13.88 -14.40 -5.70
C HIS A 32 13.13 -15.46 -4.88
N ARG A 33 12.22 -16.22 -5.52
CA ARG A 33 11.67 -17.42 -4.88
C ARG A 33 12.81 -18.43 -4.75
N LYS A 34 13.17 -18.78 -3.51
CA LYS A 34 14.02 -19.92 -3.24
C LYS A 34 13.33 -21.18 -3.80
N GLU A 35 13.94 -21.75 -4.84
CA GLU A 35 13.90 -23.17 -5.21
C GLU A 35 12.70 -23.77 -5.98
N ARG A 36 11.59 -23.08 -6.27
CA ARG A 36 10.42 -23.77 -6.92
C ARG A 36 9.77 -23.16 -8.16
N SER A 37 10.21 -22.01 -8.67
CA SER A 37 9.58 -21.42 -9.87
C SER A 37 10.59 -20.83 -10.85
N VAL A 38 10.61 -21.34 -12.08
CA VAL A 38 11.39 -20.80 -13.22
C VAL A 38 10.87 -19.42 -13.66
N ARG A 39 9.62 -19.08 -13.33
CA ARG A 39 8.99 -17.83 -13.72
C ARG A 39 9.31 -16.72 -12.72
N LYS A 40 10.07 -15.70 -13.17
CA LYS A 40 10.31 -14.46 -12.42
C LYS A 40 8.98 -13.74 -12.17
N VAL A 41 8.68 -13.42 -10.91
CA VAL A 41 7.51 -12.62 -10.51
C VAL A 41 8.02 -11.22 -10.14
N ILE A 42 7.40 -10.18 -10.68
CA ILE A 42 7.72 -8.78 -10.38
C ILE A 42 7.28 -8.48 -8.94
N THR A 43 8.17 -7.88 -8.14
CA THR A 43 7.85 -7.36 -6.79
C THR A 43 7.55 -5.86 -6.85
N GLY A 44 7.16 -5.24 -5.73
CA GLY A 44 6.93 -3.78 -5.69
C GLY A 44 5.55 -3.33 -6.11
N MET A 45 4.56 -4.23 -6.10
CA MET A 45 3.18 -3.85 -6.41
C MET A 45 2.59 -2.87 -5.38
N GLY A 46 3.27 -2.61 -4.25
CA GLY A 46 2.97 -1.53 -3.31
C GLY A 46 2.89 -0.13 -3.95
N VAL A 47 3.48 0.08 -5.15
CA VAL A 47 3.28 1.31 -5.94
C VAL A 47 1.79 1.54 -6.25
N ILE A 48 1.05 0.47 -6.58
CA ILE A 48 -0.38 0.56 -6.90
C ILE A 48 -1.15 1.04 -5.66
N PHE A 49 -0.82 0.51 -4.49
CA PHE A 49 -1.46 0.89 -3.24
C PHE A 49 -1.16 2.35 -2.86
N THR A 50 0.07 2.80 -3.13
CA THR A 50 0.47 4.21 -2.94
C THR A 50 -0.34 5.14 -3.84
N VAL A 51 -0.43 4.82 -5.13
CA VAL A 51 -1.22 5.62 -6.10
C VAL A 51 -2.72 5.59 -5.76
N ALA A 52 -3.25 4.45 -5.33
CA ALA A 52 -4.64 4.34 -4.89
C ALA A 52 -4.94 5.24 -3.68
N THR A 53 -4.00 5.35 -2.73
CA THR A 53 -4.15 6.23 -1.55
C THR A 53 -4.13 7.72 -1.93
N ILE A 54 -3.37 8.10 -2.97
CA ILE A 54 -3.40 9.48 -3.48
C ILE A 54 -4.72 9.76 -4.21
N LEU A 55 -5.24 8.79 -4.96
CA LEU A 55 -6.51 8.93 -5.69
C LEU A 55 -7.73 8.99 -4.76
N SER A 56 -7.70 8.30 -3.62
CA SER A 56 -8.77 8.36 -2.63
C SER A 56 -8.83 9.73 -1.93
N TYR A 57 -7.68 10.40 -1.76
CA TYR A 57 -7.65 11.81 -1.33
C TYR A 57 -8.38 12.73 -2.31
N TRP A 58 -8.12 12.57 -3.61
CA TRP A 58 -8.76 13.38 -4.65
C TRP A 58 -10.28 13.17 -4.71
N GLN A 59 -10.73 11.95 -4.43
CA GLN A 59 -12.16 11.59 -4.38
C GLN A 59 -12.85 12.01 -3.07
N LYS A 60 -12.10 12.53 -2.09
CA LYS A 60 -12.58 12.85 -0.73
C LYS A 60 -13.21 11.63 -0.03
N ASP A 61 -12.71 10.44 -0.35
CA ASP A 61 -13.18 9.20 0.29
C ASP A 61 -12.82 9.16 1.78
N PHE A 62 -11.74 9.87 2.16
CA PHE A 62 -11.35 10.07 3.54
C PHE A 62 -11.82 11.44 4.05
N SER A 63 -12.65 11.42 5.10
CA SER A 63 -13.04 12.61 5.84
C SER A 63 -11.97 13.05 6.85
N ASP A 64 -11.11 12.13 7.29
CA ASP A 64 -10.06 12.37 8.29
C ASP A 64 -8.67 12.40 7.64
N TYR A 65 -8.04 13.57 7.68
CA TYR A 65 -6.69 13.79 7.18
C TYR A 65 -5.64 12.97 7.95
N THR A 66 -5.90 12.66 9.22
CA THR A 66 -5.00 11.86 10.08
C THR A 66 -4.89 10.43 9.57
N VAL A 67 -6.04 9.84 9.22
CA VAL A 67 -6.13 8.49 8.64
C VAL A 67 -5.44 8.45 7.28
N LEU A 68 -5.67 9.46 6.45
CA LEU A 68 -5.02 9.55 5.15
C LEU A 68 -3.50 9.56 5.27
N ILE A 69 -2.94 10.36 6.18
CA ILE A 69 -1.50 10.44 6.42
C ILE A 69 -0.96 9.09 6.89
N ALA A 70 -1.64 8.44 7.84
CA ALA A 70 -1.23 7.14 8.36
C ALA A 70 -1.24 6.04 7.27
N VAL A 71 -2.30 5.96 6.46
CA VAL A 71 -2.40 4.98 5.37
C VAL A 71 -1.39 5.29 4.26
N SER A 72 -1.11 6.57 3.98
CA SER A 72 -0.08 6.97 3.02
C SER A 72 1.32 6.55 3.48
N LEU A 73 1.61 6.73 4.78
CA LEU A 73 2.87 6.27 5.38
C LEU A 73 3.01 4.74 5.26
N LEU A 74 1.94 3.99 5.54
CA LEU A 74 1.92 2.54 5.38
C LEU A 74 2.20 2.11 3.93
N ALA A 75 1.61 2.81 2.96
CA ALA A 75 1.80 2.53 1.55
C ALA A 75 3.25 2.73 1.11
N VAL A 76 3.87 3.84 1.53
CA VAL A 76 5.29 4.12 1.27
C VAL A 76 6.19 3.06 1.89
N VAL A 77 5.92 2.67 3.14
CA VAL A 77 6.73 1.67 3.85
C VAL A 77 6.59 0.29 3.20
N SER A 78 5.39 -0.09 2.77
CA SER A 78 5.17 -1.32 2.00
C SER A 78 5.92 -1.30 0.67
N LEU A 79 5.96 -0.16 -0.03
CA LEU A 79 6.73 -0.01 -1.25
C LEU A 79 8.24 -0.14 -1.01
N LEU A 80 8.74 0.50 0.05
CA LEU A 80 10.15 0.39 0.43
C LEU A 80 10.49 -1.04 0.82
N ASP A 81 9.58 -1.76 1.49
CA ASP A 81 9.80 -3.15 1.90
C ASP A 81 9.95 -4.06 0.69
N ASP A 82 9.12 -3.86 -0.34
CA ASP A 82 9.20 -4.60 -1.58
C ASP A 82 10.52 -4.40 -2.35
N ILE A 83 11.25 -3.29 -2.10
CA ILE A 83 12.50 -2.93 -2.80
C ILE A 83 13.74 -3.23 -1.94
N MET A 84 13.68 -2.98 -0.64
CA MET A 84 14.85 -2.91 0.24
C MET A 84 14.85 -3.97 1.36
N ASP A 85 13.85 -4.87 1.42
CA ASP A 85 13.68 -5.87 2.49
C ASP A 85 13.81 -5.24 3.89
N LEU A 86 12.76 -4.54 4.34
CA LEU A 86 12.77 -3.88 5.65
C LEU A 86 12.75 -4.91 6.79
N SER A 87 13.30 -4.52 7.95
CA SER A 87 13.28 -5.37 9.13
C SER A 87 11.86 -5.64 9.61
N ILE A 88 11.59 -6.88 10.04
CA ILE A 88 10.27 -7.30 10.55
C ILE A 88 9.76 -6.33 11.63
N GLY A 89 10.66 -5.88 12.53
CA GLY A 89 10.30 -5.02 13.66
C GLY A 89 9.83 -3.64 13.20
N LEU A 90 10.50 -3.04 12.21
CA LEU A 90 10.11 -1.74 11.66
C LEU A 90 8.76 -1.82 10.96
N ARG A 91 8.50 -2.90 10.21
CA ARG A 91 7.21 -3.12 9.52
C ARG A 91 6.07 -3.24 10.52
N LEU A 92 6.25 -4.08 11.53
CA LEU A 92 5.24 -4.29 12.57
C LEU A 92 4.97 -3.02 13.36
N PHE A 93 6.01 -2.27 13.72
CA PHE A 93 5.86 -1.01 14.45
C PHE A 93 5.02 0.01 13.66
N ILE A 94 5.31 0.18 12.37
CA ILE A 94 4.58 1.10 11.51
C ILE A 94 3.14 0.63 11.29
N GLN A 95 2.93 -0.67 11.02
CA GLN A 95 1.60 -1.25 10.89
C GLN A 95 0.76 -1.06 12.16
N LEU A 96 1.36 -1.20 13.34
CA LEU A 96 0.70 -1.00 14.62
C LEU A 96 0.29 0.46 14.85
N ILE A 97 1.18 1.42 14.56
CA ILE A 97 0.84 2.85 14.63
C ILE A 97 -0.34 3.17 13.73
N VAL A 98 -0.31 2.69 12.48
CA VAL A 98 -1.36 2.96 11.49
C VAL A 98 -2.68 2.32 11.91
N ALA A 99 -2.64 1.09 12.41
CA ALA A 99 -3.83 0.42 12.96
C ALA A 99 -4.42 1.20 14.14
N GLY A 100 -3.58 1.72 15.05
CA GLY A 100 -4.02 2.56 16.16
C GLY A 100 -4.67 3.86 15.70
N VAL A 101 -4.07 4.55 14.72
CA VAL A 101 -4.65 5.79 14.14
C VAL A 101 -6.00 5.53 13.48
N VAL A 102 -6.09 4.46 12.67
CA VAL A 102 -7.35 4.08 12.00
C VAL A 102 -8.42 3.72 13.04
N TYR A 103 -8.05 3.00 14.09
CA TYR A 103 -8.97 2.65 15.19
C TYR A 103 -9.50 3.89 15.92
N MET A 104 -8.63 4.85 16.25
CA MET A 104 -9.05 6.10 16.91
C MET A 104 -10.03 6.91 16.06
N ALA A 105 -9.85 6.92 14.74
CA ALA A 105 -10.72 7.64 13.82
C ALA A 105 -12.04 6.91 13.51
N TYR A 106 -11.99 5.58 13.45
CA TYR A 106 -13.12 4.71 13.13
C TYR A 106 -13.18 3.53 14.11
N PRO A 107 -13.68 3.76 15.35
CA PRO A 107 -13.84 2.71 16.34
C PRO A 107 -15.03 1.82 15.98
N VAL A 108 -14.84 0.93 15.00
CA VAL A 108 -15.90 0.09 14.44
C VAL A 108 -15.90 -1.31 15.06
N LEU A 109 -14.79 -1.76 15.67
CA LEU A 109 -14.67 -3.06 16.34
C LEU A 109 -13.64 -3.00 17.48
N ASP A 110 -13.93 -3.64 18.62
CA ASP A 110 -12.96 -3.87 19.70
C ASP A 110 -11.81 -4.74 19.17
N PRO A 111 -10.61 -4.18 18.96
CA PRO A 111 -9.54 -4.92 18.34
C PRO A 111 -8.94 -5.84 19.41
N TRP A 112 -9.12 -7.16 19.25
CA TRP A 112 -8.62 -8.16 20.20
C TRP A 112 -7.11 -8.07 20.45
N TRP A 113 -6.35 -7.49 19.53
CA TRP A 113 -4.91 -7.27 19.66
C TRP A 113 -4.54 -6.08 20.57
N MET A 114 -5.48 -5.20 20.93
CA MET A 114 -5.25 -4.16 21.95
C MET A 114 -5.08 -4.76 23.35
N ILE A 115 -5.52 -6.00 23.57
CA ILE A 115 -5.33 -6.72 24.85
C ILE A 115 -3.85 -7.07 25.08
N LEU A 116 -3.05 -7.12 24.00
CA LEU A 116 -1.63 -7.48 24.05
C LEU A 116 -0.70 -6.27 24.23
N LEU A 117 -1.24 -5.05 24.24
CA LEU A 117 -0.54 -3.78 24.47
C LEU A 117 -0.84 -3.26 25.88
#